data_AF-A0A6A0GVP4-F1
#
_entry.id   AF-A0A6A0GVP4-F1
#
_cell.length_a   1.000
_cell.length_b   1.000
_cell.length_c   1.000
_cell.angle_alpha   90.00
_cell.angle_beta   90.00
_cell.angle_gamma   90.00
#
_symmetry.space_group_name_H-M   'P 1'
#
loop_
_entity.id
_entity.type
_entity.pdbx_description
1 polymer ?
#
loop_
_entity_poly.entity_id
_entity_poly.type
_entity_poly.pdbx_seq_one_letter_code
_entity_poly.pdbx_strand_id
1 'polypeptide(L)'
;MADFDPDPVVCKTILTEHNYGMKNCSWSSCKNGCTVDQYECDRIFVNYMAKKFEDFEGTEYYEDDDDIWVVKGVPIFVNIKGCGYPPQTNCTIYADEFGPVGSIFPCYYSRVRPNLVITDYSWEGAVHPMIMALIIPNLITGVSLGLLSYWWYPGCQKKENSYEIPPDQQSQQDGEDEDKEDDEKKIEDGDGGTEKKKLAETKIDIISEDQKKMNSLAGVETEK
;
A
#
# COMPACT_ATOMS: atom_id res chain seq x y z
N MET A 1 6.09 -2.26 -17.82
CA MET A 1 6.25 -2.90 -16.49
C MET A 1 5.74 -4.32 -16.62
N ALA A 2 6.41 -5.31 -16.03
CA ALA A 2 5.91 -6.69 -16.08
C ALA A 2 4.72 -6.81 -15.12
N ASP A 3 3.53 -7.03 -15.67
CA ASP A 3 2.29 -7.23 -14.93
C ASP A 3 2.18 -8.70 -14.57
N PHE A 4 2.27 -9.02 -13.28
CA PHE A 4 2.14 -10.38 -12.73
C PHE A 4 0.82 -10.51 -12.02
N ASP A 5 0.22 -11.69 -12.10
CA ASP A 5 -0.94 -12.00 -11.28
C ASP A 5 -0.51 -12.14 -9.80
N PRO A 6 -1.22 -11.52 -8.84
CA PRO A 6 -0.94 -11.71 -7.41
C PRO A 6 -1.21 -13.13 -6.92
N ASP A 7 -2.07 -13.89 -7.61
CA ASP A 7 -2.41 -15.25 -7.19
C ASP A 7 -1.47 -16.26 -7.86
N PRO A 8 -0.82 -17.16 -7.08
CA PRO A 8 0.05 -18.17 -7.66
C PRO A 8 -0.75 -19.19 -8.46
N VAL A 9 -0.20 -19.61 -9.58
CA VAL A 9 -0.71 -20.69 -10.43
C VAL A 9 0.15 -21.93 -10.33
N VAL A 10 -0.28 -23.01 -10.98
CA VAL A 10 0.44 -24.29 -10.94
C VAL A 10 1.49 -24.38 -12.04
N CYS A 11 2.74 -24.66 -11.64
CA CYS A 11 3.85 -25.01 -12.52
C CYS A 11 4.26 -26.47 -12.37
N LYS A 12 4.68 -27.10 -13.47
CA LYS A 12 5.31 -28.43 -13.51
C LYS A 12 6.66 -28.37 -14.23
N THR A 13 7.70 -28.90 -13.61
CA THR A 13 9.02 -29.00 -14.25
C THR A 13 9.05 -30.12 -15.28
N ILE A 14 9.55 -29.80 -16.47
CA ILE A 14 9.66 -30.73 -17.61
C ILE A 14 11.10 -31.19 -17.79
N LEU A 15 12.03 -30.23 -17.69
CA LEU A 15 13.42 -30.43 -18.03
C LEU A 15 14.28 -29.51 -17.18
N THR A 16 15.38 -30.08 -16.70
CA THR A 16 16.43 -29.34 -16.01
C THR A 16 17.75 -29.67 -16.67
N GLU A 17 18.50 -28.63 -17.02
CA GLU A 17 19.80 -28.74 -17.64
C GLU A 17 20.84 -28.04 -16.78
N HIS A 18 21.79 -28.83 -16.30
CA HIS A 18 22.92 -28.34 -15.55
C HIS A 18 24.09 -28.04 -16.48
N ASN A 19 24.54 -26.78 -16.51
CA ASN A 19 25.53 -26.32 -17.48
C ASN A 19 26.74 -25.67 -16.80
N TYR A 20 27.89 -25.83 -17.44
CA TYR A 20 29.15 -25.20 -17.04
C TYR A 20 29.68 -24.25 -18.12
N GLY A 21 30.28 -23.15 -17.67
CA GLY A 21 30.99 -22.17 -18.48
C GLY A 21 30.13 -20.98 -18.93
N MET A 22 30.79 -19.84 -19.13
CA MET A 22 30.12 -18.56 -19.45
C MET A 22 29.23 -18.61 -20.69
N LYS A 23 29.67 -19.32 -21.74
CA LYS A 23 28.94 -19.37 -23.02
C LYS A 23 27.66 -20.19 -22.95
N ASN A 24 27.63 -21.22 -22.10
CA ASN A 24 26.48 -22.11 -21.96
C ASN A 24 25.44 -21.56 -20.97
N CYS A 25 25.85 -20.64 -20.10
CA CYS A 25 25.02 -19.96 -19.11
C CYS A 25 24.55 -18.56 -19.57
N SER A 26 24.18 -18.39 -20.84
CA SER A 26 23.66 -17.11 -21.36
C SER A 26 22.39 -16.65 -20.62
N TRP A 27 21.60 -17.60 -20.14
CA TRP A 27 20.51 -17.40 -19.21
C TRP A 27 20.47 -18.61 -18.27
N SER A 28 19.92 -18.42 -17.07
CA SER A 28 19.71 -19.51 -16.13
C SER A 28 18.59 -19.16 -15.16
N SER A 29 17.99 -20.19 -14.58
CA SER A 29 16.98 -20.07 -13.53
C SER A 29 17.62 -19.65 -12.22
N CYS A 30 18.77 -20.25 -11.91
CA CYS A 30 19.66 -19.83 -10.83
C CYS A 30 21.12 -19.82 -11.31
N LYS A 31 21.95 -18.99 -10.70
CA LYS A 31 23.39 -18.87 -11.05
C LYS A 31 24.22 -18.71 -9.79
N ASN A 32 25.14 -19.65 -9.56
CA ASN A 32 26.17 -19.49 -8.54
C ASN A 32 27.40 -18.82 -9.16
N GLY A 33 27.91 -17.78 -8.48
CA GLY A 33 29.22 -17.23 -8.79
C GLY A 33 29.24 -15.95 -9.63
N CYS A 34 29.39 -14.83 -8.93
CA CYS A 34 29.85 -13.58 -9.55
C CYS A 34 31.39 -13.49 -9.64
N THR A 35 32.12 -14.31 -8.86
CA THR A 35 33.59 -14.20 -8.67
C THR A 35 34.34 -15.55 -8.68
N VAL A 36 33.69 -16.65 -9.07
CA VAL A 36 34.33 -17.98 -9.17
C VAL A 36 34.83 -18.25 -10.59
N ASP A 37 35.96 -18.96 -10.69
CA ASP A 37 36.64 -19.28 -11.96
C ASP A 37 35.84 -20.24 -12.85
N GLN A 38 34.89 -20.99 -12.27
CA GLN A 38 34.01 -21.90 -12.98
C GLN A 38 32.55 -21.49 -12.79
N TYR A 39 31.94 -21.02 -13.88
CA TYR A 39 30.53 -20.66 -13.90
C TYR A 39 29.67 -21.92 -13.98
N GLU A 40 28.80 -22.11 -13.00
CA GLU A 40 27.85 -23.22 -12.91
C GLU A 40 26.43 -22.64 -12.87
N CYS A 41 25.53 -23.19 -13.68
CA CYS A 41 24.16 -22.69 -13.77
C CYS A 41 23.14 -23.79 -14.08
N ASP A 42 21.94 -23.60 -13.53
CA ASP A 42 20.80 -24.49 -13.76
C ASP A 42 19.77 -23.79 -14.64
N ARG A 43 19.39 -24.46 -15.72
CA ARG A 43 18.28 -24.05 -16.59
C ARG A 43 17.11 -24.97 -16.34
N ILE A 44 16.05 -24.43 -15.76
CA ILE A 44 14.84 -25.18 -15.44
C ILE A 44 13.73 -24.69 -16.37
N PHE A 45 13.09 -25.64 -17.04
CA PHE A 45 11.97 -25.40 -17.94
C PHE A 45 10.70 -25.98 -17.35
N VAL A 46 9.66 -25.16 -17.35
CA VAL A 46 8.38 -25.47 -16.72
C VAL A 46 7.23 -25.33 -17.72
N ASN A 47 6.18 -26.10 -17.52
CA ASN A 47 4.86 -25.82 -18.04
C ASN A 47 4.05 -25.16 -16.93
N TYR A 48 3.22 -24.18 -17.27
CA TYR A 48 2.27 -23.64 -16.30
C TYR A 48 0.85 -23.63 -16.86
N MET A 49 -0.12 -23.74 -15.96
CA MET A 49 -1.54 -23.60 -16.28
C MET A 49 -2.11 -22.36 -15.59
N ALA A 50 -3.16 -21.75 -16.12
CA ALA A 50 -3.78 -20.56 -15.54
C ALA A 50 -4.64 -20.84 -14.29
N LYS A 51 -4.71 -22.10 -13.85
CA LYS A 51 -5.43 -22.50 -12.65
C LYS A 51 -4.65 -22.08 -11.40
N LYS A 52 -5.35 -21.51 -10.42
CA LYS A 52 -4.76 -21.13 -9.13
C LYS A 52 -4.22 -22.36 -8.41
N PHE A 53 -3.13 -22.18 -7.68
CA PHE A 53 -2.49 -23.26 -6.93
C PHE A 53 -3.37 -23.77 -5.79
N GLU A 54 -4.18 -22.91 -5.16
CA GLU A 54 -5.10 -23.31 -4.08
C GLU A 54 -6.21 -24.25 -4.56
N ASP A 55 -6.69 -24.06 -5.80
CA ASP A 55 -7.72 -24.89 -6.42
C ASP A 55 -7.16 -26.22 -6.97
N PHE A 56 -5.87 -26.46 -6.80
CA PHE A 56 -5.20 -27.64 -7.32
C PHE A 56 -5.40 -28.86 -6.41
N GLU A 57 -6.44 -29.63 -6.68
CA GLU A 57 -6.60 -30.98 -6.13
C GLU A 57 -5.62 -31.93 -6.83
N GLY A 58 -4.42 -32.05 -6.28
CA GLY A 58 -3.23 -32.65 -6.91
C GLY A 58 -3.25 -34.14 -7.22
N THR A 59 -4.36 -34.70 -7.73
CA THR A 59 -4.44 -36.12 -8.10
C THR A 59 -5.30 -36.48 -9.32
N GLU A 60 -5.99 -35.55 -9.99
CA GLU A 60 -6.66 -35.85 -11.26
C GLU A 60 -6.18 -34.91 -12.36
N TYR A 61 -5.06 -35.25 -12.97
CA TYR A 61 -4.64 -34.59 -14.19
C TYR A 61 -3.91 -35.58 -15.09
N TYR A 62 -4.60 -36.00 -16.15
CA TYR A 62 -4.05 -36.86 -17.19
C TYR A 62 -2.72 -36.28 -17.68
N GLU A 63 -1.64 -37.04 -17.52
CA GLU A 63 -0.27 -36.61 -17.83
C GLU A 63 -0.02 -36.30 -19.32
N ASP A 64 -1.03 -36.45 -20.18
CA ASP A 64 -0.93 -36.38 -21.64
C ASP A 64 -1.91 -35.40 -22.30
N ASP A 65 -2.69 -34.64 -21.53
CA ASP A 65 -3.61 -33.68 -22.15
C ASP A 65 -2.89 -32.34 -22.37
N ASP A 66 -2.33 -32.24 -23.57
CA ASP A 66 -1.54 -31.13 -24.06
C ASP A 66 -2.28 -29.78 -24.03
N ASP A 67 -3.62 -29.78 -23.96
CA ASP A 67 -4.46 -28.58 -24.07
C ASP A 67 -4.58 -27.79 -22.76
N ILE A 68 -4.02 -28.32 -21.68
CA ILE A 68 -4.18 -27.74 -20.35
C ILE A 68 -3.17 -26.62 -20.12
N TRP A 69 -1.94 -26.89 -20.55
CA TRP A 69 -0.81 -26.02 -20.28
C TRP A 69 -0.93 -24.79 -21.15
N VAL A 70 -0.99 -23.62 -20.52
CA VAL A 70 -1.13 -22.34 -21.24
C VAL A 70 0.11 -22.09 -22.10
N VAL A 71 1.28 -22.33 -21.53
CA VAL A 71 2.55 -22.27 -22.25
C VAL A 71 3.44 -23.40 -21.79
N LYS A 72 4.18 -23.96 -22.74
CA LYS A 72 5.08 -25.07 -22.52
C LYS A 72 6.55 -24.70 -22.63
N GLY A 73 7.38 -25.34 -21.81
CA GLY A 73 8.83 -25.23 -21.87
C GLY A 73 9.35 -23.82 -21.67
N VAL A 74 8.75 -23.05 -20.75
CA VAL A 74 9.19 -21.68 -20.46
C VAL A 74 10.27 -21.69 -19.38
N PRO A 75 11.26 -20.78 -19.47
CA PRO A 75 12.25 -20.65 -18.43
C PRO A 75 11.61 -20.07 -17.15
N ILE A 76 11.92 -20.68 -16.01
CA ILE A 76 11.55 -20.15 -14.70
C ILE A 76 12.71 -19.36 -14.09
N PHE A 77 12.41 -18.26 -13.40
CA PHE A 77 13.40 -17.41 -12.74
C PHE A 77 13.08 -17.23 -11.26
N VAL A 78 14.10 -17.00 -10.45
CA VAL A 78 13.89 -16.63 -9.04
C VAL A 78 13.29 -15.22 -8.91
N ASN A 79 13.68 -14.28 -9.79
CA ASN A 79 13.18 -12.90 -9.79
C ASN A 79 13.38 -12.24 -11.17
N ILE A 80 12.57 -11.20 -11.46
CA ILE A 80 12.72 -10.32 -12.63
C ILE A 80 13.62 -9.12 -12.40
N LYS A 81 14.08 -8.86 -11.17
CA LYS A 81 15.00 -7.77 -10.89
C LYS A 81 16.41 -8.16 -11.35
N GLY A 82 17.02 -7.30 -12.17
CA GLY A 82 18.38 -7.49 -12.63
C GLY A 82 19.38 -7.37 -11.48
N CYS A 83 20.16 -8.44 -11.30
CA CYS A 83 21.33 -8.59 -10.42
C CYS A 83 21.05 -8.77 -8.92
N GLY A 84 21.41 -9.96 -8.42
CA GLY A 84 21.43 -10.31 -7.00
C GLY A 84 20.16 -11.03 -6.58
N TYR A 85 20.25 -12.35 -6.38
CA TYR A 85 19.20 -13.04 -5.65
C TYR A 85 19.24 -12.59 -4.18
N PRO A 86 18.10 -12.56 -3.49
CA PRO A 86 18.07 -12.31 -2.05
C PRO A 86 19.06 -13.21 -1.27
N PRO A 87 19.59 -12.80 -0.11
CA PRO A 87 20.56 -13.62 0.63
C PRO A 87 20.01 -15.00 1.06
N GLN A 88 18.68 -15.17 1.08
CA GLN A 88 18.03 -16.44 1.39
C GLN A 88 18.05 -17.47 0.25
N THR A 89 18.26 -17.05 -1.00
CA THR A 89 18.15 -17.97 -2.15
C THR A 89 19.50 -18.63 -2.44
N ASN A 90 19.58 -19.92 -2.15
CA ASN A 90 20.73 -20.78 -2.47
C ASN A 90 20.41 -21.59 -3.73
N CYS A 91 21.22 -21.47 -4.79
CA CYS A 91 20.90 -22.14 -6.05
C CYS A 91 20.93 -23.66 -5.98
N THR A 92 21.77 -24.25 -5.11
CA THR A 92 21.82 -25.71 -4.96
C THR A 92 20.50 -26.22 -4.42
N ILE A 93 19.98 -25.57 -3.37
CA ILE A 93 18.69 -25.92 -2.77
C ILE A 93 17.55 -25.65 -3.76
N TYR A 94 17.61 -24.53 -4.47
CA TYR A 94 16.61 -24.17 -5.48
C TYR A 94 16.55 -25.19 -6.64
N ALA A 95 17.71 -25.64 -7.13
CA ALA A 95 17.78 -26.65 -8.18
C ALA A 95 17.27 -28.02 -7.67
N ASP A 96 17.53 -28.36 -6.42
CA ASP A 96 17.03 -29.60 -5.81
C ASP A 96 15.51 -29.57 -5.57
N GLU A 97 14.95 -28.40 -5.23
CA GLU A 97 13.52 -28.24 -4.97
C GLU A 97 12.69 -28.16 -6.26
N PHE A 98 13.10 -27.31 -7.21
CA PHE A 98 12.34 -27.02 -8.43
C PHE A 98 12.82 -27.81 -9.65
N GLY A 99 14.05 -28.31 -9.64
CA GLY A 99 14.67 -28.99 -10.78
C GLY A 99 14.25 -30.45 -11.05
N PRO A 100 13.77 -31.26 -10.09
CA PRO A 100 13.32 -32.62 -10.40
C PRO A 100 12.18 -32.61 -11.44
N VAL A 101 12.32 -33.44 -12.48
CA VAL A 101 11.29 -33.56 -13.53
C VAL A 101 9.99 -34.07 -12.91
N GLY A 102 8.88 -33.39 -13.18
CA GLY A 102 7.57 -33.69 -12.62
C GLY A 102 7.27 -33.01 -11.29
N SER A 103 8.17 -32.20 -10.73
CA SER A 103 7.88 -31.38 -9.54
C SER A 103 6.75 -30.39 -9.85
N ILE A 104 5.82 -30.24 -8.89
CA ILE A 104 4.68 -29.33 -8.99
C ILE A 104 4.75 -28.31 -7.86
N PHE A 105 4.65 -27.03 -8.19
CA PHE A 105 4.82 -25.95 -7.23
C PHE A 105 4.08 -24.68 -7.65
N PRO A 106 3.81 -23.76 -6.70
CA PRO A 106 3.19 -22.47 -7.00
C PRO A 106 4.18 -21.57 -7.74
N CYS A 107 3.71 -20.89 -8.77
CA CYS A 107 4.51 -19.95 -9.56
C CYS A 107 3.66 -18.77 -10.04
N TYR A 108 4.32 -17.68 -10.42
CA TYR A 108 3.69 -16.47 -10.91
C TYR A 108 4.06 -16.24 -12.36
N TYR A 109 3.06 -16.01 -13.21
CA TYR A 109 3.25 -15.73 -14.63
C TYR A 109 2.95 -14.26 -14.94
N SER A 110 3.60 -13.72 -15.96
CA SER A 110 3.28 -12.36 -16.41
C SER A 110 2.15 -12.38 -17.45
N ARG A 111 1.10 -11.60 -17.20
CA ARG A 111 -0.01 -11.38 -18.16
C ARG A 111 0.45 -10.68 -19.45
N VAL A 112 1.52 -9.89 -19.36
CA VAL A 112 2.11 -9.16 -20.51
C VAL A 112 3.14 -10.02 -21.24
N ARG A 113 3.87 -10.90 -20.53
CA ARG A 113 4.90 -11.76 -21.11
C ARG A 113 4.67 -13.22 -20.69
N PRO A 114 3.96 -14.01 -21.50
CA PRO A 114 3.59 -15.38 -21.12
C PRO A 114 4.78 -16.35 -21.07
N ASN A 115 5.93 -16.00 -21.66
CA ASN A 115 7.19 -16.77 -21.61
C ASN A 115 8.05 -16.46 -20.37
N LEU A 116 7.48 -15.83 -19.34
CA LEU A 116 8.20 -15.39 -18.15
C LEU A 116 7.45 -15.83 -16.90
N VAL A 117 8.09 -16.70 -16.13
CA VAL A 117 7.55 -17.27 -14.89
C VAL A 117 8.54 -17.06 -13.75
N ILE A 118 8.02 -16.80 -12.57
CA ILE A 118 8.81 -16.55 -11.35
C ILE A 118 8.31 -17.43 -10.21
N THR A 119 9.21 -17.91 -9.34
CA THR A 119 8.85 -18.63 -8.11
C THR A 119 8.45 -17.70 -6.96
N ASP A 120 9.26 -16.67 -6.69
CA ASP A 120 9.04 -15.73 -5.59
C ASP A 120 8.53 -14.41 -6.15
N TYR A 121 7.32 -14.04 -5.75
CA TYR A 121 6.76 -12.74 -6.03
C TYR A 121 6.23 -12.10 -4.75
N SER A 122 6.93 -11.07 -4.28
CA SER A 122 6.54 -10.29 -3.11
C SER A 122 6.00 -8.92 -3.53
N TRP A 123 4.66 -8.79 -3.57
CA TRP A 123 4.01 -7.50 -3.79
C TRP A 123 4.34 -6.53 -2.66
N GLU A 124 4.32 -7.01 -1.41
CA GLU A 124 4.49 -6.22 -0.19
C GLU A 124 5.85 -5.56 -0.16
N GLY A 125 6.90 -6.31 -0.50
CA GLY A 125 8.28 -5.82 -0.53
C GLY A 125 8.51 -4.74 -1.60
N ALA A 126 7.77 -4.80 -2.71
CA ALA A 126 7.87 -3.82 -3.79
C ALA A 126 7.05 -2.55 -3.52
N VAL A 127 5.86 -2.68 -2.93
CA VAL A 127 4.92 -1.56 -2.74
C VAL A 127 5.20 -0.76 -1.46
N HIS A 128 5.65 -1.41 -0.39
CA HIS A 128 5.89 -0.75 0.90
C HIS A 128 6.84 0.44 0.80
N PRO A 129 8.02 0.36 0.12
CA PRO A 129 8.89 1.53 -0.04
C PRO A 129 8.25 2.63 -0.89
N MET A 130 7.42 2.29 -1.88
CA MET A 130 6.71 3.29 -2.69
C MET A 130 5.67 4.05 -1.86
N ILE A 131 4.91 3.33 -1.03
CA ILE A 131 3.89 3.90 -0.14
C ILE A 131 4.55 4.80 0.92
N MET A 132 5.64 4.34 1.55
CA MET A 132 6.35 5.14 2.55
C MET A 132 6.96 6.40 1.96
N ALA A 133 7.51 6.33 0.75
CA ALA A 133 8.03 7.49 0.03
C ALA A 133 6.94 8.50 -0.36
N LEU A 134 5.67 8.07 -0.48
CA LEU A 134 4.54 8.96 -0.73
C LEU A 134 3.99 9.55 0.58
N ILE A 135 3.80 8.73 1.62
CA ILE A 135 3.16 9.16 2.87
C ILE A 135 4.07 10.10 3.67
N ILE A 136 5.35 9.77 3.83
CA ILE A 136 6.26 10.50 4.71
C ILE A 136 6.39 11.99 4.30
N PRO A 137 6.66 12.35 3.02
CA PRO A 137 6.75 13.75 2.63
C PRO A 137 5.43 14.50 2.77
N ASN A 138 4.31 13.87 2.40
CA ASN A 138 3.00 14.49 2.49
C ASN A 138 2.61 14.80 3.96
N LEU A 139 2.92 13.91 4.89
CA LEU A 139 2.69 14.17 6.32
C LEU A 139 3.58 15.30 6.85
N ILE A 140 4.86 15.33 6.49
CA ILE A 140 5.78 16.41 6.90
C ILE A 140 5.30 17.76 6.36
N THR A 141 4.86 17.82 5.10
CA THR A 141 4.28 19.04 4.51
C THR A 141 2.96 19.44 5.18
N GLY A 142 2.09 18.48 5.50
CA GLY A 142 0.85 18.76 6.22
C GLY A 142 1.10 19.33 7.62
N VAL A 143 2.03 18.75 8.37
CA VAL A 143 2.40 19.23 9.71
C VAL A 143 3.04 20.61 9.66
N SER A 144 3.93 20.87 8.71
CA SER A 144 4.58 22.18 8.58
C SER A 144 3.59 23.28 8.20
N LEU A 145 2.68 23.02 7.25
CA LEU A 145 1.60 23.95 6.90
C LEU A 145 0.63 24.16 8.07
N GLY A 146 0.32 23.11 8.82
CA GLY A 146 -0.50 23.17 10.04
C GLY A 146 0.12 24.12 11.07
N LEU A 147 1.41 23.97 11.37
CA LEU A 147 2.13 24.86 12.29
C LEU A 147 2.14 26.32 11.80
N LEU A 148 2.43 26.55 10.51
CA LEU A 148 2.42 27.91 9.96
C LEU A 148 1.02 28.54 10.04
N SER A 149 -0.02 27.79 9.70
CA SER A 149 -1.40 28.27 9.81
C SER A 149 -1.80 28.58 11.25
N TYR A 150 -1.37 27.77 12.22
CA TYR A 150 -1.62 28.01 13.64
C TYR A 150 -0.94 29.29 14.15
N TRP A 151 0.32 29.53 13.73
CA TRP A 151 1.07 30.71 14.16
C TRP A 151 0.65 31.98 13.44
N TRP A 152 0.26 31.89 12.17
CA TRP A 152 -0.12 33.04 11.34
C TRP A 152 -1.59 33.43 11.45
N TYR A 153 -2.46 32.58 12.01
CA TYR A 153 -3.87 32.91 12.19
C TYR A 153 -4.10 33.76 13.46
N PRO A 154 -4.42 35.08 13.33
CA PRO A 154 -4.52 35.98 14.48
C PRO A 154 -5.71 35.66 15.41
N GLY A 155 -6.60 34.74 15.04
CA GLY A 155 -7.74 34.31 15.86
C GLY A 155 -7.43 33.26 16.93
N CYS A 156 -6.30 32.55 16.86
CA CYS A 156 -5.96 31.47 17.81
C CYS A 156 -4.99 31.90 18.93
N GLN A 157 -4.54 33.16 18.95
CA GLN A 157 -3.68 33.72 20.01
C GLN A 157 -4.43 34.39 21.17
N LYS A 158 -5.73 34.12 21.35
CA LYS A 158 -6.45 34.54 22.57
C LYS A 158 -6.09 33.61 23.73
N LYS A 159 -4.87 33.77 24.26
CA LYS A 159 -4.57 33.35 25.62
C LYS A 159 -5.23 34.37 26.54
N GLU A 160 -6.30 33.99 27.23
CA GLU A 160 -6.66 34.65 28.49
C GLU A 160 -5.53 34.41 29.48
N ASN A 161 -4.53 35.30 29.49
CA ASN A 161 -3.74 35.51 30.68
C ASN A 161 -4.66 36.21 31.68
N SER A 162 -5.41 35.44 32.46
CA SER A 162 -6.05 35.97 33.66
C SER A 162 -4.94 36.25 34.67
N TYR A 163 -4.51 37.51 34.74
CA TYR A 163 -3.76 38.00 35.88
C TYR A 163 -4.73 38.05 37.07
N GLU A 164 -4.52 37.20 38.07
CA GLU A 164 -5.21 37.32 39.36
C GLU A 164 -4.81 38.66 40.01
N ILE A 165 -5.82 39.52 40.21
CA ILE A 165 -5.68 40.73 41.02
C ILE A 165 -5.62 40.28 42.49
N PRO A 166 -4.70 40.81 43.32
CA PRO A 166 -4.64 40.50 44.75
C PRO A 166 -5.95 40.88 45.47
N PRO A 167 -6.30 40.18 46.56
CA PRO A 167 -7.60 40.32 47.20
C PRO A 167 -7.62 41.55 48.13
N ASP A 168 -7.67 42.77 47.59
CA ASP A 168 -7.84 43.95 48.44
C ASP A 168 -8.63 45.13 47.83
N GLN A 169 -9.42 44.93 46.77
CA GLN A 169 -10.33 45.97 46.28
C GLN A 169 -11.62 45.36 45.71
N GLN A 170 -12.35 44.62 46.55
CA GLN A 170 -13.71 44.16 46.22
C GLN A 170 -14.71 44.99 47.02
N SER A 171 -15.07 46.16 46.49
CA SER A 171 -16.26 46.86 46.96
C SER A 171 -16.78 47.83 45.90
N GLN A 172 -18.04 47.58 45.54
CA GLN A 172 -19.03 48.51 45.00
C GLN A 172 -18.90 48.93 43.54
N GLN A 173 -19.85 48.43 42.73
CA GLN A 173 -20.89 49.30 42.20
C GLN A 173 -22.07 48.46 41.70
N ASP A 174 -23.06 48.30 42.59
CA ASP A 174 -24.44 48.08 42.20
C ASP A 174 -25.05 49.43 41.79
N GLY A 175 -25.78 49.43 40.67
CA GLY A 175 -26.83 50.41 40.34
C GLY A 175 -26.41 51.65 39.56
N GLU A 176 -26.94 51.81 38.34
CA GLU A 176 -28.06 52.74 38.03
C GLU A 176 -28.22 52.87 36.49
N ASP A 177 -29.40 52.49 36.00
CA ASP A 177 -29.93 52.85 34.67
C ASP A 177 -30.50 54.28 34.74
N GLU A 178 -30.26 55.12 33.72
CA GLU A 178 -31.28 55.85 32.91
C GLU A 178 -30.72 57.09 32.15
N ASP A 179 -31.01 57.09 30.84
CA ASP A 179 -31.36 58.20 29.91
C ASP A 179 -30.36 59.21 29.26
N LYS A 180 -30.24 59.07 27.91
CA LYS A 180 -30.39 60.02 26.75
C LYS A 180 -29.62 61.38 26.75
N GLU A 181 -29.13 61.97 25.65
CA GLU A 181 -29.37 61.95 24.19
C GLU A 181 -28.19 62.70 23.47
N ASP A 182 -27.87 62.28 22.23
CA ASP A 182 -27.32 62.97 21.03
C ASP A 182 -26.19 64.04 21.08
N ASP A 183 -25.05 63.82 20.38
CA ASP A 183 -24.76 64.41 19.04
C ASP A 183 -23.36 64.02 18.46
N GLU A 184 -23.26 64.07 17.13
CA GLU A 184 -22.34 63.37 16.19
C GLU A 184 -20.82 63.68 16.19
N LYS A 185 -19.97 62.67 15.84
CA LYS A 185 -19.25 62.54 14.54
C LYS A 185 -18.16 61.43 14.45
N LYS A 186 -18.37 60.52 13.47
CA LYS A 186 -17.48 59.75 12.54
C LYS A 186 -16.13 59.19 13.07
N ILE A 187 -15.74 57.94 12.81
CA ILE A 187 -15.43 57.28 11.51
C ILE A 187 -15.58 55.72 11.63
N GLU A 188 -15.90 55.07 10.50
CA GLU A 188 -16.04 53.63 10.16
C GLU A 188 -14.94 52.70 10.75
N ASP A 189 -15.17 51.45 11.16
CA ASP A 189 -15.46 50.25 10.35
C ASP A 189 -15.96 49.04 11.19
N GLY A 190 -16.93 48.28 10.66
CA GLY A 190 -17.03 46.80 10.66
C GLY A 190 -17.26 45.99 11.97
N ASP A 191 -18.36 45.22 12.03
CA ASP A 191 -18.32 43.74 12.00
C ASP A 191 -19.74 43.13 12.04
N GLY A 192 -20.03 42.26 11.05
CA GLY A 192 -21.24 41.47 10.93
C GLY A 192 -21.00 40.05 11.44
N GLY A 193 -21.20 39.83 12.73
CA GLY A 193 -21.05 38.53 13.38
C GLY A 193 -22.39 37.82 13.63
N THR A 194 -23.08 37.35 12.59
CA THR A 194 -24.27 36.48 12.81
C THR A 194 -24.39 35.29 11.85
N GLU A 195 -23.66 35.24 10.73
CA GLU A 195 -23.79 34.11 9.79
C GLU A 195 -23.01 32.84 10.15
N LYS A 196 -21.96 32.93 10.97
CA LYS A 196 -21.09 31.76 11.23
C LYS A 196 -21.64 30.73 12.21
N LYS A 197 -22.63 31.11 13.05
CA LYS A 197 -23.24 30.17 14.01
C LYS A 197 -24.24 29.22 13.33
N LYS A 198 -25.05 29.73 12.39
CA LYS A 198 -26.03 28.92 11.65
C LYS A 198 -25.41 27.85 10.75
N LEU A 199 -24.25 28.14 10.14
CA LEU A 199 -23.58 27.17 9.26
C LEU A 199 -22.92 26.02 10.03
N ALA A 200 -22.48 26.26 11.28
CA ALA A 200 -21.90 25.23 12.13
C ALA A 200 -22.96 24.26 12.67
N GLU A 201 -24.13 24.77 13.07
CA GLU A 201 -25.25 23.96 13.55
C GLU A 201 -25.85 23.12 12.40
N THR A 202 -26.03 23.71 11.22
CA THR A 202 -26.58 23.00 10.04
C THR A 202 -25.69 21.85 9.57
N LYS A 203 -24.35 21.97 9.72
CA LYS A 203 -23.41 20.93 9.25
C LYS A 203 -23.30 19.76 10.24
N ILE A 204 -23.59 19.97 11.52
CA ILE A 204 -23.62 18.92 12.55
C ILE A 204 -24.87 18.05 12.40
N ASP A 205 -26.02 18.64 12.06
CA ASP A 205 -27.26 17.88 11.85
C ASP A 205 -27.18 16.94 10.64
N ILE A 206 -26.59 17.39 9.52
CA ILE A 206 -26.41 16.57 8.30
C ILE A 206 -25.49 15.37 8.56
N ILE A 207 -24.44 15.54 9.38
CA ILE A 207 -23.50 14.46 9.71
C ILE A 207 -24.16 13.41 10.63
N SER A 208 -25.13 13.83 11.47
CA SER A 208 -25.87 12.92 12.35
C SER A 208 -26.88 12.05 11.59
N GLU A 209 -27.50 12.56 10.53
CA GLU A 209 -28.43 11.80 9.68
C GLU A 209 -27.71 10.80 8.76
N ASP A 210 -26.53 11.14 8.25
CA ASP A 210 -25.74 10.24 7.42
C ASP A 210 -25.11 9.09 8.22
N GLN A 211 -24.72 9.33 9.48
CA GLN A 211 -24.31 8.26 10.41
C GLN A 211 -25.47 7.31 10.75
N LYS A 212 -26.70 7.83 10.82
CA LYS A 212 -27.91 7.02 11.07
C LYS A 212 -28.32 6.20 9.84
N LYS A 213 -28.09 6.71 8.62
CA LYS A 213 -28.28 5.96 7.36
C LYS A 213 -27.23 4.85 7.19
N MET A 214 -25.96 5.12 7.50
CA MET A 214 -24.88 4.13 7.41
C MET A 214 -25.05 2.98 8.42
N ASN A 215 -25.55 3.24 9.63
CA ASN A 215 -25.82 2.20 10.63
C ASN A 215 -27.10 1.37 10.34
N SER A 216 -28.00 1.84 9.46
CA SER A 216 -29.18 1.06 9.05
C SER A 216 -28.92 0.11 7.87
N LEU A 217 -27.86 0.36 7.08
CA LEU A 217 -27.44 -0.51 5.98
C LEU A 217 -26.48 -1.64 6.43
N ALA A 218 -25.92 -1.56 7.63
CA ALA A 218 -25.06 -2.60 8.22
C ALA A 218 -25.84 -3.67 9.04
N GLY A 219 -27.18 -3.60 9.07
CA GLY A 219 -28.04 -4.47 9.90
C GLY A 219 -28.88 -5.51 9.15
N VAL A 220 -28.68 -5.71 7.84
CA VAL A 220 -29.45 -6.69 7.04
C VAL A 220 -28.49 -7.55 6.21
N GLU A 221 -27.91 -8.57 6.84
CA GLU A 221 -27.76 -9.95 6.31
C GLU A 221 -26.96 -10.83 7.29
N THR A 222 -27.58 -11.16 8.43
CA THR A 222 -27.34 -12.44 9.12
C THR A 222 -28.67 -12.97 9.64
N GLU A 223 -29.53 -13.44 8.74
CA GLU A 223 -30.48 -14.54 8.96
C GLU A 223 -31.24 -14.83 7.66
N LYS A 224 -30.75 -15.77 6.83
CA LYS A 224 -31.49 -16.96 6.41
C LYS A 224 -30.62 -17.94 5.64
#